data_AF-A0A3N6F1G8-F1
#
_entry.id   AF-A0A3N6F1G8-F1
#
_cell.length_a   1.000
_cell.length_b   1.000
_cell.length_c   1.000
_cell.angle_alpha   90.00
_cell.angle_beta   90.00
_cell.angle_gamma   90.00
#
_symmetry.space_group_name_H-M   'P 1'
#
loop_
_entity.id
_entity.type
_entity.pdbx_description
1 polymer ?
#
loop_
_entity_poly.entity_id
_entity_poly.type
_entity_poly.pdbx_seq_one_letter_code
_entity_poly.pdbx_strand_id
1 'polypeptide(L)'
;MLTIQYPGRQDRRHEPPLTTVSALADRIHRVLAPYHDRPLFLFGHSMGGVLGFEVARRMEREGRPPSGLIVSGRRAPDIYAADNVHTRGDEALIAEMSTLSGTDPGVLADEEILRMVLPAMRADFKAIETYRYRPDGP
;
A
#
# COMPACT_ATOMS: atom_id res chain seq x y z
N MET A 1 18.79 2.20 0.77
CA MET A 1 17.32 2.34 0.89
C MET A 1 16.70 1.04 0.42
N LEU A 2 15.76 0.47 1.19
CA LEU A 2 15.01 -0.72 0.78
C LEU A 2 13.66 -0.28 0.22
N THR A 3 13.25 -0.83 -0.91
CA THR A 3 11.93 -0.58 -1.51
C THR A 3 11.07 -1.82 -1.36
N ILE A 4 9.84 -1.62 -0.87
CA ILE A 4 8.87 -2.70 -0.77
C ILE A 4 8.11 -2.80 -2.09
N GLN A 5 8.19 -3.96 -2.74
CA GLN A 5 7.38 -4.29 -3.89
C GLN A 5 6.23 -5.22 -3.47
N TYR A 6 4.98 -4.76 -3.61
CA TYR A 6 3.80 -5.56 -3.28
C TYR A 6 3.61 -6.72 -4.28
N PRO A 7 2.96 -7.84 -3.89
CA PRO A 7 2.65 -8.92 -4.82
C PRO A 7 1.70 -8.45 -5.94
N GLY A 8 1.72 -9.17 -7.07
CA GLY A 8 0.87 -8.91 -8.22
C GLY A 8 1.41 -7.90 -9.23
N ARG A 9 2.60 -7.33 -9.03
CA ARG A 9 3.20 -6.35 -9.97
C ARG A 9 4.64 -6.66 -10.35
N GLN A 10 5.02 -6.22 -11.56
CA GLN A 10 6.37 -6.36 -12.11
C GLN A 10 6.85 -7.83 -12.02
N ASP A 11 8.03 -8.07 -11.46
CA ASP A 11 8.59 -9.43 -11.31
C ASP A 11 7.76 -10.34 -10.40
N ARG A 12 6.88 -9.75 -9.56
CA ARG A 12 5.95 -10.46 -8.68
C ARG A 12 4.53 -10.57 -9.26
N ARG A 13 4.33 -10.33 -10.56
CA ARG A 13 3.02 -10.40 -11.23
C ARG A 13 2.32 -11.75 -11.12
N HIS A 14 3.08 -12.83 -10.93
CA HIS A 14 2.54 -14.18 -10.81
C HIS A 14 2.03 -14.48 -9.38
N GLU A 15 2.33 -13.62 -8.42
CA GLU A 15 1.80 -13.75 -7.06
C GLU A 15 0.41 -13.09 -6.97
N PRO A 16 -0.55 -13.71 -6.25
CA PRO A 16 -1.86 -13.10 -6.06
C PRO A 16 -1.71 -11.79 -5.27
N PRO A 17 -2.32 -10.69 -5.72
CA PRO A 17 -2.23 -9.42 -5.01
C PRO A 17 -3.00 -9.49 -3.69
N LEU A 18 -2.48 -8.82 -2.67
CA LEU A 18 -3.15 -8.72 -1.37
C LEU A 18 -4.12 -7.55 -1.37
N THR A 19 -5.32 -7.76 -0.85
CA THR A 19 -6.41 -6.78 -0.93
C THR A 19 -6.76 -6.12 0.40
N THR A 20 -5.89 -6.25 1.41
CA THR A 20 -6.09 -5.61 2.72
C THR A 20 -4.78 -5.02 3.23
N VAL A 21 -4.86 -3.84 3.84
CA VAL A 21 -3.71 -3.17 4.47
C VAL A 21 -3.11 -4.06 5.57
N SER A 22 -3.94 -4.75 6.36
CA SER A 22 -3.44 -5.65 7.40
C SER A 22 -2.55 -6.76 6.84
N ALA A 23 -3.01 -7.46 5.79
CA ALA A 23 -2.24 -8.56 5.21
C ALA A 23 -0.92 -8.07 4.58
N LEU A 24 -0.95 -6.90 3.94
CA LEU A 24 0.25 -6.24 3.42
C LEU A 24 1.21 -5.89 4.57
N ALA A 25 0.73 -5.23 5.63
CA ALA A 25 1.53 -4.86 6.78
C ALA A 25 2.13 -6.07 7.51
N ASP A 26 1.37 -7.15 7.70
CA ASP A 26 1.85 -8.41 8.29
C ASP A 26 2.97 -9.04 7.45
N ARG A 27 2.86 -8.95 6.11
CA ARG A 27 3.90 -9.47 5.22
C ARG A 27 5.14 -8.59 5.22
N ILE A 28 4.98 -7.27 5.20
CA ILE A 28 6.08 -6.31 5.23
C ILE A 28 6.85 -6.44 6.55
N HIS A 29 6.15 -6.46 7.68
CA HIS A 29 6.74 -6.68 9.00
C HIS A 29 7.62 -7.93 9.06
N ARG A 30 7.11 -9.06 8.56
CA ARG A 30 7.91 -10.31 8.49
C ARG A 30 9.15 -10.19 7.61
N VAL A 31 9.07 -9.47 6.50
CA VAL A 31 10.22 -9.24 5.61
C VAL A 31 11.25 -8.30 6.23
N LEU A 32 10.82 -7.40 7.12
CA LEU A 32 11.70 -6.48 7.84
C LEU A 32 12.42 -7.12 9.03
N ALA A 33 11.98 -8.29 9.50
CA ALA A 33 12.55 -8.98 10.67
C ALA A 33 14.10 -9.07 10.70
N PRO A 34 14.80 -9.35 9.58
CA PRO A 34 16.26 -9.38 9.56
C PRO A 34 16.94 -8.04 9.81
N TYR A 35 16.20 -6.93 9.73
CA TYR A 35 16.71 -5.56 9.87
C TYR A 35 16.31 -4.91 11.19
N HIS A 36 15.60 -5.62 12.07
CA HIS A 36 15.14 -5.04 13.34
C HIS A 36 16.28 -4.83 14.37
N ASP A 37 17.54 -5.14 14.04
CA ASP A 37 18.74 -4.98 14.88
C ASP A 37 19.43 -3.62 14.73
N ARG A 38 18.91 -2.75 13.86
CA ARG A 38 19.48 -1.44 13.52
C ARG A 38 18.41 -0.36 13.44
N PRO A 39 18.77 0.94 13.48
CA PRO A 39 17.82 2.03 13.30
C PRO A 39 17.07 1.90 11.97
N LEU A 40 15.73 1.90 12.03
CA LEU A 40 14.85 1.77 10.87
C LEU A 40 13.97 3.02 10.75
N PHE A 41 14.04 3.69 9.61
CA PHE A 41 13.11 4.74 9.23
C PHE A 41 12.16 4.20 8.17
N LEU A 42 10.85 4.35 8.41
CA LEU A 42 9.81 3.98 7.48
C LEU A 42 9.37 5.22 6.69
N PHE A 43 9.26 5.09 5.37
CA PHE A 43 8.71 6.12 4.51
C PHE A 43 7.53 5.54 3.73
N GLY A 44 6.44 6.30 3.64
CA GLY A 44 5.25 5.87 2.93
C GLY A 44 4.52 7.02 2.26
N HIS A 45 4.23 6.88 0.97
CA HIS A 45 3.39 7.81 0.22
C HIS A 45 2.01 7.22 -0.03
N SER A 46 0.94 8.03 0.10
CA SER A 46 -0.46 7.62 -0.07
C SER A 46 -0.79 6.34 0.73
N MET A 47 -1.19 5.23 0.09
CA MET A 47 -1.40 3.94 0.76
C MET A 47 -0.16 3.47 1.53
N GLY A 48 1.04 3.73 1.00
CA GLY A 48 2.30 3.42 1.67
C GLY A 48 2.44 4.11 3.03
N GLY A 49 1.84 5.30 3.22
CA GLY A 49 1.81 5.99 4.50
C GLY A 49 1.03 5.22 5.57
N VAL A 50 -0.15 4.71 5.20
CA VAL A 50 -0.97 3.85 6.08
C VAL A 50 -0.24 2.53 6.37
N LEU A 51 0.41 1.93 5.36
CA LEU A 51 1.21 0.73 5.55
C LEU A 51 2.40 0.97 6.50
N GLY A 52 3.11 2.08 6.35
CA GLY A 52 4.21 2.46 7.25
C GLY A 52 3.74 2.59 8.70
N PHE A 53 2.58 3.21 8.92
CA PHE A 53 1.95 3.31 10.24
C PHE A 53 1.58 1.92 10.81
N GLU A 54 0.92 1.08 10.03
CA GLU A 54 0.51 -0.26 10.47
C GLU A 54 1.69 -1.21 10.73
N VAL A 55 2.79 -1.06 9.98
CA VAL A 55 4.05 -1.77 10.23
C VAL A 55 4.71 -1.25 11.51
N ALA A 56 4.78 0.07 11.71
CA ALA A 56 5.32 0.67 12.92
C ALA A 56 4.61 0.15 14.19
N ARG A 57 3.28 0.08 14.18
CA ARG A 57 2.49 -0.48 15.29
C ARG A 57 2.81 -1.94 15.58
N ARG A 58 3.05 -2.75 14.56
CA ARG A 58 3.44 -4.17 14.75
C ARG A 58 4.81 -4.28 15.40
N MET A 59 5.76 -3.49 14.91
CA MET A 59 7.10 -3.39 15.49
C MET A 59 7.07 -2.89 16.95
N GLU A 60 6.22 -1.91 17.27
CA GLU A 60 6.00 -1.42 18.63
C GLU A 60 5.46 -2.48 19.58
N ARG A 61 4.47 -3.26 19.16
CA ARG A 61 3.91 -4.37 19.97
C ARG A 61 4.94 -5.46 20.30
N GLU A 62 5.96 -5.61 19.46
CA GLU A 62 7.09 -6.52 19.69
C GLU A 62 8.24 -5.88 20.50
N GLY A 63 8.07 -4.63 20.97
CA GLY A 63 9.08 -3.91 21.74
C GLY A 63 10.26 -3.40 20.90
N ARG A 64 10.08 -3.28 19.58
CA ARG A 64 11.15 -2.93 18.62
C ARG A 64 10.71 -1.79 17.69
N PRO A 65 10.30 -0.63 18.21
CA PRO A 65 9.75 0.46 17.40
C PRO A 65 10.73 0.93 16.31
N PRO A 66 10.24 1.39 15.14
CA PRO A 66 11.10 2.07 14.18
C PRO A 66 11.63 3.39 14.79
N SER A 67 12.78 3.84 14.31
CA SER A 67 13.38 5.13 14.68
C SER A 67 12.60 6.34 14.16
N GLY A 68 11.74 6.13 13.16
CA GLY A 68 10.82 7.17 12.70
C GLY A 68 9.92 6.69 11.56
N LEU A 69 8.81 7.39 11.38
CA LEU A 69 7.87 7.21 10.28
C LEU A 69 7.65 8.55 9.57
N ILE A 70 7.81 8.55 8.25
CA ILE A 70 7.54 9.69 7.37
C ILE A 70 6.35 9.34 6.49
N VAL A 71 5.27 10.11 6.61
CA VAL A 71 4.04 9.95 5.83
C VAL A 71 3.92 11.10 4.83
N SER A 72 3.67 10.76 3.56
CA SER A 72 3.50 11.71 2.45
C SER A 72 2.17 11.48 1.74
N GLY A 73 1.49 12.57 1.36
CA GLY A 73 0.33 12.51 0.45
C GLY A 73 -0.87 11.70 0.96
N ARG A 74 -1.08 11.61 2.29
CA ARG A 74 -2.18 10.84 2.88
C ARG A 74 -2.81 11.58 4.05
N ARG A 75 -4.15 11.52 4.14
CA ARG A 75 -4.90 11.95 5.33
C ARG A 75 -4.61 11.00 6.50
N ALA A 76 -4.80 11.48 7.74
CA ALA A 76 -4.66 10.65 8.92
C ALA A 76 -5.50 9.34 8.79
N PRO A 77 -5.03 8.18 9.28
CA PRO A 77 -5.74 6.89 9.20
C PRO A 77 -7.19 6.92 9.73
N ASP A 78 -7.48 7.89 10.60
CA ASP A 78 -8.76 8.07 11.30
C ASP A 78 -9.78 8.87 10.45
N ILE A 79 -9.33 9.47 9.35
CA ILE A 79 -10.18 10.22 8.42
C ILE A 79 -10.61 9.29 7.29
N TYR A 80 -11.85 8.80 7.38
CA TYR A 80 -12.45 7.98 6.33
C TYR A 80 -12.82 8.83 5.10
N ALA A 81 -12.44 8.36 3.91
CA ALA A 81 -12.97 8.83 2.64
C ALA A 81 -13.77 7.67 2.01
N ALA A 82 -15.02 7.94 1.63
CA ALA A 82 -15.93 6.95 1.05
C ALA A 82 -15.63 6.71 -0.43
N ASP A 83 -14.37 6.47 -0.76
CA ASP A 83 -13.93 6.16 -2.11
C ASP A 83 -14.28 4.69 -2.43
N ASN A 84 -14.73 4.43 -3.65
CA ASN A 84 -15.18 3.11 -4.09
C ASN A 84 -14.68 2.79 -5.51
N VAL A 85 -13.54 3.33 -5.90
CA VAL A 85 -12.95 3.17 -7.24
C VAL A 85 -12.72 1.69 -7.53
N HIS A 86 -12.35 0.89 -6.53
CA HIS A 86 -12.13 -0.55 -6.70
C HIS A 86 -13.37 -1.33 -7.17
N THR A 87 -14.59 -0.79 -7.01
CA THR A 87 -15.84 -1.43 -7.45
C THR A 87 -16.41 -0.88 -8.75
N ARG A 88 -15.82 0.19 -9.31
CA ARG A 88 -16.40 0.96 -10.43
C ARG A 88 -15.99 0.48 -11.84
N GLY A 89 -15.40 -0.72 -11.95
CA GLY A 89 -14.91 -1.27 -13.23
C GLY A 89 -13.49 -0.83 -13.58
N ASP A 90 -13.00 -1.23 -14.77
CA ASP A 90 -11.62 -0.92 -15.22
C ASP A 90 -11.49 0.53 -15.69
N GLU A 91 -12.46 1.07 -16.44
CA GLU A 91 -12.42 2.45 -16.94
C GLU A 91 -12.30 3.49 -15.81
N ALA A 92 -13.08 3.32 -14.74
CA ALA A 92 -13.01 4.21 -13.58
C ALA A 92 -11.66 4.09 -12.86
N LEU A 93 -11.07 2.89 -12.83
CA LEU A 93 -9.77 2.66 -12.23
C LEU A 93 -8.65 3.33 -13.04
N ILE A 94 -8.72 3.23 -14.37
CA ILE A 94 -7.78 3.89 -15.31
C ILE A 94 -7.88 5.41 -15.18
N ALA A 95 -9.11 5.95 -15.11
CA ALA A 95 -9.33 7.38 -14.91
C ALA A 95 -8.70 7.86 -13.60
N GLU A 96 -8.90 7.14 -12.50
CA GLU A 96 -8.31 7.49 -11.20
C GLU A 96 -6.78 7.33 -11.18
N MET A 97 -6.24 6.31 -11.85
CA MET A 97 -4.79 6.16 -12.01
C MET A 97 -4.16 7.33 -12.78
N SER A 98 -4.92 7.91 -13.72
CA SER A 98 -4.49 9.08 -14.49
C SER A 98 -4.48 10.35 -13.63
N THR A 99 -5.40 10.49 -12.68
CA THR A 99 -5.48 11.65 -11.78
C THR A 99 -4.47 11.60 -10.64
N LEU A 100 -4.23 10.41 -10.05
CA LEU A 100 -3.44 10.28 -8.83
C LEU A 100 -1.93 10.17 -9.03
N SER A 101 -1.50 9.53 -10.11
CA SER A 101 -0.14 8.97 -10.14
C SER A 101 0.84 9.66 -11.08
N GLY A 102 0.41 10.68 -11.84
CA GLY A 102 1.25 11.17 -12.95
C GLY A 102 1.72 10.00 -13.83
N THR A 103 0.90 8.94 -13.93
CA THR A 103 1.23 7.70 -14.61
C THR A 103 1.67 8.05 -16.02
N ASP A 104 2.81 7.50 -16.45
CA ASP A 104 3.33 7.76 -17.79
C ASP A 104 2.22 7.54 -18.82
N PRO A 105 1.87 8.54 -19.64
CA PRO A 105 0.84 8.41 -20.66
C PRO A 105 1.05 7.19 -21.57
N GLY A 106 2.30 6.75 -21.77
CA GLY A 106 2.64 5.55 -22.52
C GLY A 106 2.17 4.24 -21.86
N VAL A 107 2.13 4.17 -20.53
CA VAL A 107 1.59 3.01 -19.79
C VAL A 107 0.07 2.93 -19.90
N LEU A 108 -0.59 4.09 -19.95
CA LEU A 108 -2.05 4.18 -20.10
C LEU A 108 -2.52 3.98 -21.55
N ALA A 109 -1.60 4.07 -22.51
CA ALA A 109 -1.89 3.90 -23.94
C ALA A 109 -1.76 2.45 -24.43
N ASP A 110 -1.14 1.56 -23.64
CA ASP A 110 -0.90 0.17 -24.00
C ASP A 110 -1.87 -0.78 -23.27
N GLU A 111 -2.79 -1.39 -24.01
CA GLU A 111 -3.79 -2.31 -23.46
C GLU A 111 -3.18 -3.56 -22.80
N GLU A 112 -2.06 -4.07 -23.31
CA GLU A 112 -1.39 -5.24 -22.76
C GLU A 112 -0.78 -4.91 -21.40
N ILE A 113 -0.10 -3.77 -21.31
CA ILE A 113 0.46 -3.27 -20.04
C ILE A 113 -0.66 -2.99 -19.03
N LEU A 114 -1.77 -2.36 -19.46
CA LEU A 114 -2.92 -2.13 -18.61
C LEU A 114 -3.48 -3.44 -18.04
N ARG A 115 -3.70 -4.46 -18.88
CA ARG A 115 -4.20 -5.78 -18.43
C ARG A 115 -3.28 -6.41 -17.38
N MET A 116 -1.97 -6.17 -17.46
CA MET A 116 -1.01 -6.67 -16.47
C MET A 116 -1.05 -5.90 -15.15
N VAL A 117 -1.35 -4.60 -15.16
CA VAL A 117 -1.26 -3.72 -13.98
C VAL A 117 -2.60 -3.59 -13.23
N LEU A 118 -3.72 -3.63 -13.95
CA LEU A 118 -5.06 -3.43 -13.39
C LEU A 118 -5.40 -4.35 -12.21
N PRO A 119 -5.05 -5.65 -12.20
CA PRO A 119 -5.33 -6.52 -11.05
C PRO A 119 -4.65 -6.06 -9.76
N ALA A 120 -3.39 -5.64 -9.84
CA ALA A 120 -2.64 -5.15 -8.68
C ALA A 120 -3.15 -3.79 -8.21
N MET A 121 -3.47 -2.89 -9.15
CA MET A 121 -4.04 -1.59 -8.82
C MET A 121 -5.40 -1.74 -8.14
N ARG A 122 -6.29 -2.57 -8.69
CA ARG A 122 -7.60 -2.85 -8.09
C ARG A 122 -7.46 -3.38 -6.66
N ALA A 123 -6.47 -4.24 -6.41
CA ALA A 123 -6.19 -4.75 -5.08
C ALA A 123 -5.70 -3.67 -4.11
N ASP A 124 -4.83 -2.76 -4.57
CA ASP A 124 -4.34 -1.62 -3.77
C ASP A 124 -5.48 -0.66 -3.41
N PHE A 125 -6.31 -0.27 -4.39
CA PHE A 125 -7.50 0.56 -4.16
C PHE A 125 -8.44 -0.13 -3.17
N LYS A 126 -8.73 -1.42 -3.37
CA LYS A 126 -9.56 -2.18 -2.43
C LYS A 126 -8.96 -2.17 -1.02
N ALA A 127 -7.66 -2.39 -0.88
CA ALA A 127 -6.99 -2.42 0.41
C ALA A 127 -7.14 -1.09 1.16
N ILE A 128 -6.93 0.03 0.47
CA ILE A 128 -6.94 1.35 1.09
C ILE A 128 -8.36 1.91 1.30
N GLU A 129 -9.30 1.65 0.39
CA GLU A 129 -10.69 2.12 0.49
C GLU A 129 -11.48 1.34 1.57
N THR A 130 -11.16 0.06 1.76
CA THR A 130 -11.78 -0.79 2.80
C THR A 130 -11.03 -0.75 4.13
N TYR A 131 -9.89 -0.06 4.20
CA TYR A 131 -9.15 0.08 5.45
C TYR A 131 -9.97 0.85 6.48
N ARG A 132 -10.01 0.31 7.70
CA ARG A 132 -10.56 0.97 8.88
C ARG A 132 -9.54 0.88 9.98
N TYR A 133 -9.09 2.02 10.48
CA TYR A 133 -8.25 2.06 11.65
C TYR A 133 -8.98 1.43 12.84
N ARG A 134 -8.27 0.58 13.57
CA ARG A 134 -8.71 0.04 14.86
C ARG A 134 -7.68 0.46 15.90
N PRO A 135 -8.05 1.28 16.88
CA PRO A 135 -7.16 1.56 18.00
C PRO A 135 -6.82 0.25 18.71
N ASP A 136 -5.59 0.12 19.19
CA ASP A 136 -5.29 -0.92 20.16
C ASP A 136 -6.14 -0.64 21.40
N GLY A 137 -6.74 -1.68 21.97
CA GLY A 137 -7.46 -1.55 23.24
C GLY A 137 -6.53 -0.98 24.33
N PRO A 138 -7.09 -0.38 25.39
CA PRO A 138 -6.31 0.15 26.50
C PRO A 138 -5.40 -0.90 27.15
#